data_AF-A0AAV6B1V4-F1
#
_entry.id   AF-A0AAV6B1V4-F1
#
_cell.length_a   1.000
_cell.length_b   1.000
_cell.length_c   1.000
_cell.angle_alpha   90.00
_cell.angle_beta   90.00
_cell.angle_gamma   90.00
#
_symmetry.space_group_name_H-M   'P 1'
#
loop_
_entity.id
_entity.type
_entity.pdbx_description
1 polymer ?
#
loop_
_entity_poly.entity_id
_entity_poly.type
_entity_poly.pdbx_seq_one_letter_code
_entity_poly.pdbx_strand_id
1 'polypeptide(L)' 'MSTVPEAIVARQCGLRVAALSCITNLAAGRSKEKLSHKEVLAAGEAARPAAARLLEQFTQLYVES' A
#
# COMPACT_ATOMS: atom_id res chain seq x y z
N MET A 1 0.40 9.50 -2.95
CA MET A 1 0.61 10.69 -2.11
C MET A 1 -0.52 10.74 -1.11
N SER A 2 -0.42 9.96 -0.03
CA SER A 2 -1.51 9.69 0.93
C SER A 2 -0.91 9.06 2.20
N THR A 3 -1.73 8.44 3.03
CA THR A 3 -1.38 7.47 4.09
C THR A 3 -0.81 8.09 5.36
N VAL A 4 0.10 9.06 5.23
CA VAL A 4 0.70 9.73 6.40
C VAL A 4 -0.33 10.54 7.21
N PRO A 5 -1.20 11.38 6.60
CA PRO A 5 -2.21 12.12 7.36
C PRO A 5 -3.16 11.20 8.15
N GLU A 6 -3.63 10.12 7.52
CA GLU A 6 -4.55 9.16 8.11
C GLU A 6 -3.89 8.41 9.28
N ALA A 7 -2.62 8.01 9.13
CA ALA A 7 -1.87 7.36 10.19
C ALA A 7 -1.68 8.28 11.41
N ILE A 8 -1.37 9.57 11.19
CA ILE A 8 -1.21 10.54 12.29
C ILE A 8 -2.51 10.66 13.09
N VAL A 9 -3.65 10.85 12.42
CA VAL A 9 -4.95 10.99 13.08
C VAL A 9 -5.32 9.71 13.83
N ALA A 10 -5.14 8.53 13.22
CA ALA A 10 -5.43 7.26 13.88
C ALA A 10 -4.57 7.05 15.14
N ARG A 11 -3.28 7.40 15.10
CA ARG A 11 -2.39 7.33 16.27
C ARG A 11 -2.77 8.33 17.35
N GLN A 12 -3.19 9.54 16.98
CA GLN A 12 -3.69 10.53 17.93
C GLN A 12 -4.93 10.01 18.68
N CYS A 13 -5.78 9.23 18.01
CA CYS A 13 -6.94 8.57 18.63
C CYS A 13 -6.60 7.29 19.41
N GLY A 14 -5.32 6.92 19.56
CA GLY A 14 -4.89 5.73 20.28
C GLY A 14 -5.02 4.41 19.51
N LEU A 15 -5.31 4.45 18.20
CA LEU A 15 -5.44 3.24 17.39
C LEU A 15 -4.07 2.64 17.05
N ARG A 16 -4.01 1.30 16.94
CA ARG A 16 -2.89 0.61 16.29
C ARG A 16 -3.02 0.78 14.78
N VAL A 17 -1.92 1.07 14.09
CA VAL A 17 -1.90 1.35 12.64
C VAL A 17 -0.92 0.39 11.97
N ALA A 18 -1.37 -0.25 10.89
CA ALA A 18 -0.55 -0.98 9.94
C ALA A 18 -0.78 -0.39 8.54
N ALA A 19 0.27 -0.34 7.73
CA ALA A 19 0.20 0.20 6.37
C ALA A 19 0.94 -0.72 5.39
N LEU A 20 0.37 -0.87 4.19
CA LEU A 20 0.94 -1.64 3.08
C LEU A 20 1.04 -0.72 1.87
N SER A 21 2.20 -0.71 1.21
CA SER A 21 2.40 0.05 -0.03
C SER A 21 2.70 -0.89 -1.18
N CYS A 22 1.93 -0.77 -2.26
CA CYS A 22 2.23 -1.43 -3.53
C CYS A 22 3.22 -0.57 -4.31
N ILE A 23 4.41 -1.10 -4.61
CA ILE A 23 5.39 -0.41 -5.44
C ILE A 23 4.96 -0.55 -6.90
N THR A 24 4.41 0.53 -7.44
CA THR A 24 3.81 0.54 -8.79
C THR A 24 4.73 1.07 -9.88
N ASN A 25 5.82 1.75 -9.51
CA ASN A 25 6.81 2.27 -10.45
C ASN A 25 8.16 2.49 -9.76
N LEU A 26 9.22 2.59 -10.57
CA LEU A 26 10.51 3.09 -10.09
C LEU A 26 10.41 4.58 -9.73
N ALA A 27 11.16 5.02 -8.73
CA ALA A 27 11.17 6.43 -8.32
C ALA A 27 11.50 7.36 -9.51
N ALA A 28 10.90 8.55 -9.51
CA ALA A 28 11.11 9.55 -10.55
C ALA A 28 12.61 9.82 -10.75
N GLY A 29 13.05 9.87 -12.02
CA GLY A 29 14.45 10.05 -12.39
C GLY A 29 15.30 8.77 -12.40
N ARG A 30 14.74 7.59 -12.08
CA ARG A 30 15.44 6.29 -12.22
C ARG A 30 15.11 5.55 -13.52
N SER A 31 14.07 5.96 -14.24
CA SER A 31 13.73 5.47 -15.58
C SER A 31 13.81 6.62 -16.59
N LYS A 32 14.15 6.29 -17.85
CA LYS A 32 14.10 7.24 -18.98
C LYS A 32 12.66 7.52 -19.44
N GLU A 33 11.71 6.69 -19.02
CA GLU A 33 10.30 6.82 -19.38
C GLU A 33 9.56 7.74 -18.41
N LYS A 34 8.61 8.53 -18.94
CA LYS A 34 7.74 9.39 -18.13
C LYS A 34 6.76 8.53 -17.35
N LEU A 35 6.68 8.74 -16.04
CA LEU A 35 5.69 8.10 -15.18
C LEU A 35 4.27 8.37 -15.68
N SER A 36 3.50 7.31 -15.89
CA SER A 36 2.11 7.39 -16.34
C SER A 36 1.16 6.81 -15.28
N HIS A 37 0.03 7.50 -15.06
CA HIS A 37 -1.01 7.00 -14.14
C HIS A 37 -1.58 5.64 -14.60
N LYS A 38 -1.61 5.39 -15.91
CA LYS A 38 -2.07 4.11 -16.47
C LYS A 38 -1.16 2.94 -16.06
N GLU A 39 0.15 3.17 -16.00
CA GLU A 39 1.12 2.16 -15.56
C GLU A 39 0.95 1.85 -14.08
N VAL A 40 0.71 2.89 -13.27
CA VAL A 40 0.42 2.75 -11.85
C VAL A 40 -0.81 1.87 -11.61
N LEU A 41 -1.89 2.10 -12.37
CA LEU A 41 -3.11 1.30 -12.30
C LEU A 41 -2.87 -0.15 -12.72
N ALA A 42 -2.15 -0.36 -13.83
CA ALA A 42 -1.84 -1.71 -14.31
C ALA A 42 -0.99 -2.51 -13.31
N ALA A 43 0.03 -1.88 -12.71
CA ALA A 43 0.84 -2.50 -11.66
C ALA A 43 0.01 -2.79 -10.39
N GLY A 44 -0.93 -1.90 -10.04
CA GLY A 44 -1.87 -2.12 -8.95
C GLY A 44 -2.78 -3.32 -9.17
N GLU A 45 -3.35 -3.46 -10.37
CA GLU A 45 -4.18 -4.61 -10.73
C GLU A 45 -3.38 -5.92 -10.73
N ALA A 46 -2.13 -5.90 -11.19
CA ALA A 46 -1.25 -7.06 -11.14
C ALA A 46 -0.92 -7.49 -9.69
N ALA A 47 -0.78 -6.54 -8.77
CA ALA A 47 -0.46 -6.81 -7.37
C ALA A 47 -1.69 -7.19 -6.52
N ARG A 48 -2.90 -6.88 -6.99
CA ARG A 48 -4.18 -7.11 -6.30
C ARG A 48 -4.33 -8.50 -5.67
N PRO A 49 -4.12 -9.63 -6.39
CA PRO A 49 -4.33 -10.96 -5.80
C PRO A 49 -3.36 -11.25 -4.65
N ALA A 50 -2.10 -10.84 -4.77
CA ALA A 50 -1.10 -11.03 -3.72
C ALA A 50 -1.40 -10.14 -2.51
N ALA A 51 -1.80 -8.88 -2.73
CA ALA A 51 -2.17 -7.95 -1.66
C ALA A 51 -3.41 -8.45 -0.89
N ALA A 52 -4.43 -8.95 -1.60
CA ALA A 52 -5.63 -9.51 -0.97
C ALA A 52 -5.28 -10.69 -0.07
N ARG A 53 -4.47 -11.62 -0.56
CA ARG A 53 -4.02 -12.79 0.21
C ARG A 53 -3.23 -12.39 1.46
N LEU A 54 -2.32 -11.42 1.31
CA LEU A 54 -1.53 -10.92 2.44
C LEU A 54 -2.44 -10.29 3.51
N LEU A 55 -3.40 -9.47 3.11
CA LEU A 55 -4.34 -8.84 4.05
C LEU A 55 -5.21 -9.88 4.75
N GLU A 56 -5.70 -10.90 4.03
CA GLU A 56 -6.46 -12.00 4.62
C GLU A 56 -5.65 -12.72 5.70
N GLN A 57 -4.43 -13.15 5.38
CA GLN A 57 -3.54 -13.83 6.34
C GLN A 57 -3.16 -12.92 7.51
N PHE A 58 -2.88 -11.65 7.26
CA PHE A 58 -2.57 -10.69 8.31
C PHE A 58 -3.72 -10.55 9.30
N THR A 59 -4.96 -10.44 8.81
CA THR A 59 -6.12 -10.31 9.70
C THR A 59 -6.37 -11.56 10.55
N GLN A 60 -6.16 -12.76 9.99
CA GLN A 60 -6.28 -14.01 10.74
C GLN A 60 -5.28 -14.06 11.91
N LEU A 61 -4.00 -13.81 11.62
CA LEU A 61 -2.94 -13.84 12.64
C LEU A 61 -3.12 -12.75 13.70
N TYR A 62 -3.64 -11.59 13.31
CA TYR A 62 -3.86 -10.47 14.23
C TYR A 62 -5.03 -10.69 15.19
N VAL A 63 -6.05 -11.48 14.80
CA VAL A 63 -7.16 -11.85 15.70
C VAL A 63 -6.72 -12.89 16.72
N GLU A 64 -5.76 -13.74 16.37
CA GLU A 64 -5.22 -14.80 17.24
C GLU A 64 -4.21 -14.28 18.28
N SER A 65 -3.81 -13.01 18.21
CA SER A 65 -2.78 -12.39 19.07
C SER A 65 -3.32 -11.33 20.03
#